data_AF-A0A7J3XGN7-F1
#
_entry.id   AF-A0A7J3XGN7-F1
#
_cell.length_a   1.000
_cell.length_b   1.000
_cell.length_c   1.000
_cell.angle_alpha   90.00
_cell.angle_beta   90.00
_cell.angle_gamma   90.00
#
_symmetry.space_group_name_H-M   'P 1'
#
loop_
_entity.id
_entity.type
_entity.pdbx_description
1 polymer ?
#
loop_
_entity_poly.entity_id
_entity_poly.type
_entity_poly.pdbx_seq_one_letter_code
_entity_poly.pdbx_strand_id
1 'polypeptide(L)'
;MYVEEAIESMVLLAKRGVKVKLLSAAAVALASTLGRSLAVVTAGYGRRRLRRLYTRSRVGKEVLRVLGRLGEATAYEIWSELGGRFSLRGVYKSLASLEEQGLVHYRYVVKGGRKVKLYRALEP
;
A
#
# COMPACT_ATOMS: atom_id res chain seq x y z
N MET A 1 -14.39 -14.07 26.82
CA MET A 1 -13.86 -14.47 25.50
C MET A 1 -12.37 -14.21 25.55
N TYR A 2 -11.59 -15.29 25.48
CA TYR A 2 -10.14 -15.21 25.58
C TYR A 2 -9.54 -14.89 24.21
N VAL A 3 -8.42 -14.17 24.19
CA VAL A 3 -7.75 -13.76 22.94
C VAL A 3 -7.27 -15.00 22.17
N GLU A 4 -6.90 -16.04 22.90
CA GLU A 4 -6.50 -17.36 22.43
C GLU A 4 -7.59 -18.00 21.56
N GLU A 5 -8.85 -18.01 22.01
CA GLU A 5 -9.99 -18.58 21.27
C GLU A 5 -10.24 -17.84 19.94
N ALA A 6 -10.02 -16.52 19.94
CA ALA A 6 -10.13 -15.70 18.74
C ALA A 6 -8.97 -15.97 17.77
N ILE A 7 -7.75 -16.22 18.26
CA ILE A 7 -6.60 -16.59 17.44
C ILE A 7 -6.80 -17.98 16.83
N GLU A 8 -7.27 -18.96 17.62
CA GLU A 8 -7.58 -20.30 17.12
C GLU A 8 -8.65 -20.26 16.03
N SER A 9 -9.72 -19.49 16.25
CA SER A 9 -10.76 -19.26 15.25
C SER A 9 -10.20 -18.58 13.99
N MET A 10 -9.25 -17.66 14.14
CA MET A 10 -8.58 -17.04 13.01
C MET A 10 -7.74 -18.03 12.21
N VAL A 11 -6.99 -18.91 12.88
CA VAL A 11 -6.20 -19.98 12.26
C VAL A 11 -7.11 -20.97 11.54
N LEU A 12 -8.24 -21.36 12.16
CA LEU A 12 -9.25 -22.21 11.56
C LEU A 12 -9.80 -21.62 10.25
N LEU A 13 -10.19 -20.34 10.27
CA LEU A 13 -10.69 -19.64 9.10
C LEU A 13 -9.62 -19.51 8.00
N ALA A 14 -8.37 -19.21 8.40
CA ALA A 14 -7.24 -19.11 7.47
C ALA A 14 -6.93 -20.45 6.78
N LYS A 15 -6.98 -21.58 7.50
CA LYS A 15 -6.83 -22.94 6.93
C LYS A 15 -7.93 -23.24 5.90
N ARG A 16 -9.10 -22.62 6.03
CA ARG A 16 -10.21 -22.69 5.05
C ARG A 16 -10.15 -21.61 3.97
N GLY A 17 -9.03 -20.90 3.85
CA GLY A 17 -8.83 -19.85 2.83
C GLY A 17 -9.49 -18.51 3.15
N VAL A 18 -10.13 -18.37 4.31
CA VAL A 18 -10.84 -17.15 4.70
C VAL A 18 -9.94 -16.31 5.61
N LYS A 19 -9.32 -15.27 5.05
CA LYS A 19 -8.54 -14.30 5.84
C LYS A 19 -9.47 -13.28 6.46
N VAL A 20 -9.50 -13.23 7.79
CA VAL A 20 -10.36 -12.34 8.56
C VAL A 20 -9.55 -11.45 9.50
N LYS A 21 -10.17 -10.37 9.99
CA LYS A 21 -9.62 -9.58 11.09
C LYS A 21 -9.92 -10.27 12.44
N LEU A 22 -9.16 -9.93 13.48
CA LEU A 22 -9.35 -10.47 14.83
C LEU A 22 -10.78 -10.32 15.34
N LEU A 23 -11.41 -9.16 15.09
CA LEU A 23 -12.81 -8.93 15.48
C LEU A 23 -13.80 -9.94 14.86
N SER A 24 -13.58 -10.31 13.59
CA SER A 24 -14.43 -11.30 12.92
C SER A 24 -14.15 -12.72 13.41
N ALA A 25 -12.91 -13.04 13.76
CA ALA A 25 -12.54 -14.33 14.34
C ALA A 25 -13.11 -14.49 15.76
N ALA A 26 -13.10 -13.41 16.56
CA ALA A 26 -13.73 -13.34 17.87
C ALA A 26 -15.24 -13.65 17.82
N ALA A 27 -15.95 -13.14 16.81
CA ALA A 27 -17.37 -13.46 16.61
C ALA A 27 -17.60 -14.95 16.34
N VAL A 28 -16.69 -15.60 15.59
CA VAL A 28 -16.73 -17.05 15.34
C VAL A 28 -16.40 -17.85 16.61
N ALA A 29 -15.42 -17.40 17.39
CA ALA A 29 -15.09 -18.00 18.69
C ALA A 29 -16.30 -18.00 19.62
N LEU A 30 -16.93 -16.82 19.79
CA LEU A 30 -18.15 -16.67 20.59
C LEU A 30 -19.27 -17.58 20.12
N ALA A 31 -19.54 -17.61 18.81
CA ALA A 31 -20.58 -18.45 18.26
C ALA A 31 -20.31 -19.95 18.45
N SER A 32 -19.03 -20.36 18.47
CA SER A 32 -18.64 -21.74 18.75
C SER A 32 -18.82 -22.08 20.22
N THR A 33 -18.51 -21.15 21.13
CA THR A 33 -18.68 -21.36 22.58
C THR A 33 -20.13 -21.44 23.04
N LEU A 34 -21.03 -20.70 22.37
CA LEU A 34 -22.44 -20.61 22.78
C LEU A 34 -23.29 -21.81 22.31
N GLY A 35 -22.79 -22.65 21.39
CA GLY A 35 -23.38 -23.94 20.98
C GLY A 35 -24.73 -23.87 20.21
N ARG A 36 -25.47 -22.76 20.31
CA ARG A 36 -26.76 -22.50 19.63
C ARG A 36 -26.76 -21.14 18.94
N SER A 37 -25.72 -20.87 18.17
CA SER A 37 -25.53 -19.56 17.53
C SER A 37 -24.90 -19.69 16.16
N LEU A 38 -25.12 -18.66 15.33
CA LEU A 38 -24.57 -18.54 13.99
C LEU A 38 -23.70 -17.29 13.91
N ALA A 39 -22.46 -17.44 13.45
CA ALA A 39 -21.62 -16.31 13.05
C ALA A 39 -21.65 -16.15 11.52
N VAL A 40 -22.07 -14.98 11.05
CA VAL A 40 -22.01 -14.62 9.62
C VAL A 40 -20.78 -13.73 9.40
N VAL A 41 -19.77 -14.27 8.71
CA VAL A 41 -18.57 -13.52 8.33
C VAL A 41 -18.75 -13.00 6.91
N THR A 42 -18.99 -11.70 6.77
CA THR A 42 -19.05 -11.05 5.46
C THR A 42 -17.66 -10.61 5.02
N ALA A 43 -17.31 -10.93 3.77
CA ALA A 43 -16.10 -10.46 3.15
C ALA A 43 -16.43 -9.31 2.19
N GLY A 44 -15.82 -8.15 2.42
CA GLY A 44 -15.77 -7.12 1.40
C GLY A 44 -14.74 -7.50 0.36
N TYR A 45 -15.17 -7.79 -0.87
CA TYR A 45 -14.31 -7.61 -2.04
C TYR A 45 -14.17 -6.11 -2.28
N GLY A 46 -13.48 -5.41 -1.37
CA GLY A 46 -12.79 -4.21 -1.80
C GLY A 46 -11.92 -4.69 -2.96
N ARG A 47 -12.01 -4.05 -4.14
CA ARG A 47 -11.00 -4.23 -5.17
C ARG A 47 -9.69 -4.07 -4.43
N ARG A 48 -9.01 -5.19 -4.10
CA ARG A 48 -7.58 -5.17 -3.84
C ARG A 48 -7.13 -4.53 -5.12
N ARG A 49 -6.82 -3.23 -5.07
CA ARG A 49 -6.30 -2.53 -6.24
C ARG A 49 -5.29 -3.53 -6.79
N LEU A 50 -5.34 -3.81 -8.09
CA LEU A 50 -4.25 -4.46 -8.78
C LEU A 50 -3.02 -3.53 -8.64
N ARG A 51 -2.52 -3.42 -7.40
CA ARG A 51 -1.53 -2.50 -6.82
C ARG A 51 -0.14 -3.16 -6.85
N ARG A 52 -0.10 -4.42 -7.28
CA ARG A 52 1.05 -5.05 -7.91
C ARG A 52 0.89 -4.64 -9.37
N LEU A 53 1.55 -3.61 -9.89
CA LEU A 53 2.80 -3.80 -10.65
C LEU A 53 3.31 -2.44 -11.21
N TYR A 54 3.09 -1.29 -10.55
CA TYR A 54 3.64 -0.02 -11.08
C TYR A 54 5.18 0.00 -11.12
N THR A 55 5.86 -0.83 -10.32
CA THR A 55 7.30 -1.13 -10.47
C THR A 55 7.64 -1.71 -11.85
N ARG A 56 6.70 -2.45 -12.46
CA ARG A 56 6.83 -2.95 -13.84
C ARG A 56 6.30 -1.98 -14.89
N SER A 57 5.56 -0.93 -14.50
CA SER A 57 5.11 0.08 -15.46
C SER A 57 6.32 0.84 -16.02
N ARG A 58 6.25 1.19 -17.30
CA ARG A 58 7.30 1.99 -17.97
C ARG A 58 7.54 3.31 -17.22
N VAL A 59 6.47 3.94 -16.72
CA VAL A 59 6.55 5.19 -15.94
C VAL A 59 7.33 4.99 -14.65
N GLY A 60 7.02 3.95 -13.87
CA GLY A 60 7.68 3.70 -12.59
C GLY A 60 9.17 3.42 -12.71
N LYS A 61 9.57 2.64 -13.72
CA LYS A 61 10.99 2.38 -13.99
C LYS A 61 11.75 3.65 -14.38
N GLU A 62 11.16 4.50 -15.23
CA GLU A 62 11.77 5.76 -15.63
C GLU A 62 11.84 6.74 -14.45
N VAL A 63 10.80 6.82 -13.61
CA VAL A 63 10.80 7.63 -12.39
C VAL A 63 11.92 7.20 -11.43
N LEU A 64 12.09 5.91 -11.18
CA LEU A 64 13.19 5.40 -10.34
C LEU A 64 14.56 5.71 -10.95
N ARG A 65 14.73 5.57 -12.27
CA ARG A 65 15.98 5.92 -12.96
C ARG A 65 16.31 7.41 -12.82
N VAL A 66 15.32 8.28 -12.99
CA VAL A 66 15.50 9.72 -12.82
C VAL A 66 15.86 10.06 -11.38
N LEU A 67 15.16 9.46 -10.40
CA LEU A 67 15.47 9.64 -8.99
C LEU A 67 16.88 9.14 -8.61
N GLY A 68 17.32 8.01 -9.18
CA GLY A 68 18.68 7.50 -9.00
C GLY A 68 19.75 8.45 -9.52
N ARG A 69 19.46 9.20 -10.59
CA ARG A 69 20.37 10.22 -11.15
C ARG A 69 20.37 11.53 -10.34
N LEU A 70 19.18 12.01 -9.96
CA LEU A 70 19.03 13.30 -9.27
C LEU A 70 19.29 13.22 -7.76
N GLY A 71 19.24 12.01 -7.18
CA GLY A 71 19.25 11.79 -5.74
C GLY A 71 17.89 12.16 -5.13
N GLU A 72 17.57 13.45 -5.07
CA GLU A 72 16.29 13.95 -4.56
C GLU A 72 15.65 14.96 -5.51
N ALA A 73 14.35 14.80 -5.76
CA ALA A 73 13.62 15.68 -6.68
C ALA A 73 12.14 15.78 -6.35
N THR A 74 11.52 16.89 -6.76
CA THR A 74 10.07 17.09 -6.75
C THR A 74 9.40 16.33 -7.89
N ALA A 75 8.08 16.13 -7.79
CA ALA A 75 7.31 15.54 -8.89
C ALA A 75 7.43 16.35 -10.21
N TYR A 76 7.59 17.67 -10.11
CA TYR A 76 7.76 18.55 -11.27
C TYR A 76 9.14 18.41 -11.91
N GLU A 77 10.21 18.38 -11.12
CA GLU A 77 11.57 18.17 -11.63
C GLU A 77 11.69 16.79 -12.28
N ILE A 78 11.12 15.74 -11.68
CA ILE A 78 11.06 14.39 -12.26
C ILE A 78 10.31 14.42 -13.59
N TRP A 79 9.15 15.08 -13.65
CA TRP A 79 8.36 15.18 -14.87
C TRP A 79 9.10 15.95 -15.99
N SER A 80 9.84 17.00 -15.62
CA SER A 80 10.66 17.79 -16.53
C SER A 80 11.82 16.97 -17.12
N GLU A 81 12.55 16.21 -16.29
CA GLU A 81 13.61 15.29 -16.74
C GLU A 81 13.07 14.15 -17.61
N LEU A 82 11.82 13.75 -17.42
CA LEU A 82 11.16 12.78 -18.30
C LEU A 82 10.84 13.35 -19.68
N GLY A 83 11.03 14.66 -19.92
CA GLY A 83 10.88 15.32 -21.21
C GLY A 83 9.45 15.31 -21.74
N GLY A 84 8.45 15.36 -20.85
CA GLY A 84 7.04 15.35 -21.25
C GLY A 84 6.52 14.01 -21.80
N ARG A 85 7.34 12.95 -21.82
CA ARG A 85 6.95 11.59 -22.28
C ARG A 85 5.77 10.99 -21.50
N PHE A 86 5.53 11.49 -20.30
CA PHE A 86 4.43 11.09 -19.42
C PHE A 86 3.72 12.32 -18.90
N SER A 87 2.44 12.19 -18.56
CA SER A 87 1.71 13.27 -17.90
C SER A 87 2.17 13.44 -16.46
N LEU A 88 2.14 14.67 -15.94
CA LEU A 88 2.43 14.96 -14.53
C LEU A 88 1.54 14.14 -13.60
N ARG A 89 0.25 13.94 -13.96
CA ARG A 89 -0.67 13.05 -13.23
C ARG A 89 -0.17 11.61 -13.19
N GLY A 90 0.41 11.11 -14.29
CA GLY A 90 1.05 9.80 -14.35
C GLY A 90 2.24 9.69 -13.41
N VAL A 91 3.06 10.74 -13.33
CA VAL A 91 4.20 10.81 -12.40
C VAL A 91 3.72 10.77 -10.95
N TYR A 92 2.71 11.57 -10.57
CA TYR A 92 2.13 11.52 -9.22
C TYR A 92 1.58 10.13 -8.85
N LYS A 93 0.83 9.50 -9.75
CA LYS A 93 0.31 8.14 -9.52
C LYS A 93 1.44 7.12 -9.35
N SER A 94 2.49 7.25 -10.15
CA SER A 94 3.65 6.38 -10.07
C SER A 94 4.39 6.56 -8.74
N LEU A 95 4.67 7.80 -8.33
CA LEU A 95 5.33 8.11 -7.06
C LEU A 95 4.54 7.58 -5.87
N ALA A 96 3.22 7.80 -5.84
CA ALA A 96 2.36 7.25 -4.79
C ALA A 96 2.42 5.72 -4.73
N SER A 97 2.44 5.05 -5.89
CA SER A 97 2.55 3.60 -5.92
C SER A 97 3.93 3.08 -5.52
N LEU A 98 5.02 3.81 -5.83
CA LEU A 98 6.38 3.45 -5.45
C LEU A 98 6.61 3.69 -3.95
N GLU A 99 6.04 4.75 -3.39
CA GLU A 99 6.01 5.06 -1.96
C GLU A 99 5.33 3.94 -1.17
N GLU A 100 4.14 3.52 -1.62
CA GLU A 100 3.41 2.39 -1.02
C GLU A 100 4.17 1.05 -1.09
N GLN A 101 5.14 0.92 -1.99
CA GLN A 101 5.98 -0.26 -2.16
C GLN A 101 7.30 -0.18 -1.38
N GLY A 102 7.58 0.95 -0.71
CA GLY A 102 8.85 1.16 -0.02
C GLY A 102 10.04 1.36 -0.95
N LEU A 103 9.83 1.69 -2.23
CA LEU A 103 10.89 1.92 -3.21
C LEU A 103 11.26 3.41 -3.34
N VAL A 104 10.40 4.28 -2.82
CA VAL A 104 10.62 5.71 -2.78
C VAL A 104 10.20 6.21 -1.41
N HIS A 105 11.02 7.07 -0.82
CA HIS A 105 10.68 7.83 0.38
C HIS A 105 10.51 9.31 -0.02
N TYR A 106 9.81 10.08 0.82
CA TYR A 106 9.74 11.52 0.68
C TYR A 106 10.03 12.25 1.98
N ARG A 107 10.54 13.47 1.84
CA ARG A 107 10.62 14.45 2.93
C ARG A 107 10.07 15.79 2.48
N TYR A 108 9.71 16.61 3.45
CA TYR A 108 9.31 17.99 3.19
C TYR A 108 10.46 18.92 3.49
N VAL A 109 10.72 19.87 2.59
CA VAL A 109 11.67 20.96 2.79
C VAL A 109 10.96 22.30 2.58
N VAL A 110 11.45 23.36 3.22
CA VAL A 110 10.96 24.71 2.98
C VAL A 110 11.87 25.36 1.94
N LYS A 111 11.33 25.70 0.76
CA LYS A 111 12.02 26.51 -0.26
C LYS A 111 11.20 27.77 -0.50
N GLY A 112 11.82 28.95 -0.33
CA GLY A 112 11.16 30.24 -0.55
C GLY A 112 9.88 30.43 0.27
N GLY A 113 9.86 29.96 1.52
CA GLY A 113 8.68 30.04 2.41
C GLY A 113 7.57 29.02 2.12
N ARG A 114 7.72 28.16 1.11
CA ARG A 114 6.74 27.11 0.78
C ARG A 114 7.26 25.73 1.14
N LYS A 115 6.39 24.89 1.70
CA LYS A 115 6.67 23.48 1.99
C LYS A 115 6.57 22.66 0.71
N VAL A 116 7.67 22.03 0.31
CA VAL A 116 7.80 21.25 -0.93
C VAL A 116 8.12 19.80 -0.61
N LYS A 117 7.46 18.86 -1.30
CA LYS A 117 7.69 17.42 -1.16
C LYS A 117 8.82 16.98 -2.11
N LEU A 118 9.94 16.53 -1.55
CA LEU A 118 11.04 15.91 -2.28
C LEU A 118 10.97 14.40 -2.14
N TYR A 119 11.20 13.70 -3.24
CA TYR A 119 11.22 12.24 -3.32
C TYR A 119 12.64 11.75 -3.51
N ARG A 120 12.97 10.61 -2.91
CA ARG A 120 14.25 9.90 -3.04
C ARG A 120 13.99 8.43 -3.33
N ALA A 121 14.75 7.85 -4.24
CA ALA A 121 14.73 6.40 -4.43
C ALA A 121 15.37 5.71 -3.21
N LEU A 122 14.74 4.66 -2.72
CA LEU A 122 15.36 3.73 -1.77
C LEU A 122 15.98 2.63 -2.63
N GLU A 123 17.30 2.45 -2.50
CA GLU A 123 17.95 1.31 -3.16
C GLU A 123 17.35 0.01 -2.58
N PRO A 124 17.06 -0.99 -3.43
CA PRO A 124 16.63 -2.31 -2.97
C PRO A 124 17.75 -3.04 -2.22
#